data_AF-A0A662IRD7-F1
#
_entry.id   AF-A0A662IRD7-F1
#
_cell.length_a   1.000
_cell.length_b   1.000
_cell.length_c   1.000
_cell.angle_alpha   90.00
_cell.angle_beta   90.00
_cell.angle_gamma   90.00
#
_symmetry.space_group_name_H-M   'P 1'
#
loop_
_entity.id
_entity.type
_entity.pdbx_description
1 polymer ?
#
loop_
_entity_poly.entity_id
_entity_poly.type
_entity_poly.pdbx_seq_one_letter_code
_entity_poly.pdbx_strand_id
1 'polypeptide(L)'
;VRDMVGKWRFSSVDLSKRLGLEAVPAYVNEEAVKLALSAPHYCRVLKVGGRLWGKALLRLWLDREGLKEVAWRRKDPIESGSGSAALSLAWASKVSSEEVAEVVKEGLKLPSRSHVYLYRRYRKLGLRVPKPSPSERPCPICGAPLEASSCRLCGAYVDEEGRLHVYNGP
;
A
#
# COMPACT_ATOMS: atom_id res chain seq x y z
N VAL A 1 2.79 -19.09 11.11
CA VAL A 1 2.99 -17.64 10.92
C VAL A 1 2.79 -16.95 12.26
N ARG A 2 3.86 -16.50 12.93
CA ARG A 2 3.79 -15.85 14.26
C ARG A 2 3.92 -14.33 14.08
N ASP A 3 3.02 -13.58 14.73
CA ASP A 3 2.99 -12.12 14.82
C ASP A 3 3.02 -11.34 13.47
N MET A 4 2.00 -11.58 12.62
CA MET A 4 1.76 -10.71 11.45
C MET A 4 1.09 -9.39 11.83
N VAL A 5 0.21 -9.44 12.83
CA VAL A 5 -0.66 -8.32 13.20
C VAL A 5 0.17 -7.16 13.74
N GLY A 6 1.17 -7.42 14.59
CA GLY A 6 2.02 -6.38 15.18
C GLY A 6 2.88 -5.62 14.17
N LYS A 7 3.05 -6.16 12.95
CA LYS A 7 3.90 -5.56 11.89
C LYS A 7 3.11 -4.78 10.84
N TRP A 8 1.80 -4.99 10.77
CA TRP A 8 0.96 -4.26 9.82
C TRP A 8 0.70 -2.84 10.29
N ARG A 9 0.82 -1.90 9.36
CA ARG A 9 0.55 -0.48 9.61
C ARG A 9 -0.28 0.09 8.48
N PHE A 10 -1.33 0.83 8.84
CA PHE A 10 -2.23 1.47 7.90
C PHE A 10 -2.23 2.97 8.16
N SER A 11 -2.06 3.77 7.10
CA SER A 11 -2.11 5.23 7.19
C SER A 11 -3.46 5.74 7.71
N SER A 12 -4.54 5.00 7.48
CA SER A 12 -5.88 5.32 8.00
C SER A 12 -5.92 5.45 9.52
N VAL A 13 -5.14 4.65 10.25
CA VAL A 13 -5.09 4.70 11.72
C VAL A 13 -4.46 6.02 12.17
N ASP A 14 -3.31 6.39 11.62
CA ASP A 14 -2.62 7.65 11.98
C ASP A 14 -3.43 8.88 11.54
N LEU A 15 -4.09 8.82 10.37
CA LEU A 15 -4.94 9.89 9.87
C LEU A 15 -6.19 10.08 10.72
N SER A 16 -6.87 8.99 11.12
CA SER A 16 -8.08 9.07 11.93
C SER A 16 -7.83 9.80 13.26
N LYS A 17 -6.76 9.46 13.97
CA LYS A 17 -6.35 10.12 15.22
C LYS A 17 -6.19 11.63 15.06
N ARG A 18 -5.55 12.06 13.97
CA ARG A 18 -5.35 13.50 13.67
C ARG A 18 -6.64 14.23 13.35
N LEU A 19 -7.66 13.50 12.90
CA LEU A 19 -8.99 14.04 12.60
C LEU A 19 -9.95 13.91 13.80
N GLY A 20 -9.49 13.43 14.96
CA GLY A 20 -10.36 13.17 16.12
C GLY A 20 -11.32 11.99 15.90
N LEU A 21 -10.96 11.08 14.98
CA LEU A 21 -11.73 9.88 14.63
C LEU A 21 -11.01 8.62 15.10
N GLU A 22 -11.77 7.54 15.24
CA GLU A 22 -11.24 6.20 15.48
C GLU A 22 -11.39 5.33 14.23
N ALA A 23 -10.26 4.89 13.65
CA ALA A 23 -10.27 3.85 12.64
C ALA A 23 -10.13 2.47 13.31
N VAL A 24 -11.13 1.61 13.13
CA VAL A 24 -11.14 0.23 13.64
C VAL A 24 -10.86 -0.76 12.49
N PRO A 25 -9.61 -1.21 12.29
CA PRO A 25 -9.29 -2.16 11.24
C PRO A 25 -9.72 -3.59 11.64
N ALA A 26 -11.01 -3.89 11.54
CA ALA A 26 -11.60 -5.14 12.07
C ALA A 26 -10.90 -6.42 11.57
N TYR A 27 -10.44 -6.45 10.31
CA TYR A 27 -9.78 -7.62 9.72
C TYR A 27 -8.35 -7.89 10.21
N VAL A 28 -7.75 -6.97 10.98
CA VAL A 28 -6.43 -7.20 11.60
C VAL A 28 -6.53 -7.50 13.08
N ASN A 29 -7.73 -7.59 13.64
CA ASN A 29 -7.94 -8.13 14.97
C ASN A 29 -7.39 -9.57 15.04
N GLU A 30 -6.72 -9.91 16.15
CA GLU A 30 -6.08 -11.22 16.30
C GLU A 30 -7.05 -12.40 16.19
N GLU A 31 -8.26 -12.30 16.74
CA GLU A 31 -9.26 -13.35 16.69
C GLU A 31 -9.76 -13.54 15.26
N ALA A 32 -10.01 -12.44 14.55
CA ALA A 32 -10.37 -12.47 13.14
C ALA A 32 -9.27 -13.13 12.28
N VAL A 33 -8.00 -12.81 12.55
CA VAL A 33 -6.86 -13.42 11.84
C VAL A 33 -6.72 -14.90 12.21
N LYS A 34 -6.83 -15.27 13.49
CA LYS A 34 -6.79 -16.68 13.94
C LYS A 34 -7.89 -17.51 13.26
N LEU A 35 -9.11 -16.99 13.19
CA LEU A 35 -10.22 -17.61 12.47
C LEU A 35 -9.96 -17.72 10.96
N ALA A 36 -9.45 -16.65 10.33
CA ALA A 36 -9.12 -16.69 8.91
C ALA A 36 -8.02 -17.72 8.59
N LEU A 37 -7.06 -17.90 9.51
CA LEU A 37 -5.97 -18.86 9.37
C LEU A 37 -6.40 -20.32 9.64
N SER A 38 -7.42 -20.55 10.47
CA SER A 38 -7.95 -21.89 10.74
C SER A 38 -8.75 -22.48 9.57
N ALA A 39 -9.29 -21.61 8.70
CA ALA A 39 -9.98 -22.04 7.49
C ALA A 39 -9.03 -22.76 6.51
N PRO A 40 -9.36 -23.99 6.04
CA PRO A 40 -8.57 -24.72 5.05
C PRO A 40 -8.36 -23.92 3.77
N HIS A 41 -7.21 -24.12 3.11
CA HIS A 41 -6.86 -23.35 1.90
C HIS A 41 -7.91 -23.49 0.78
N TYR A 42 -8.45 -24.69 0.59
CA TYR A 42 -9.48 -24.96 -0.42
C TYR A 42 -10.81 -24.24 -0.16
N CYS A 43 -11.05 -23.74 1.06
CA CYS A 43 -12.22 -22.91 1.39
C CYS A 43 -12.03 -21.42 1.05
N ARG A 44 -10.81 -20.98 0.71
CA ARG A 44 -10.51 -19.55 0.47
C ARG A 44 -10.85 -19.10 -0.94
N VAL A 45 -10.97 -20.05 -1.87
CA VAL A 45 -11.28 -19.82 -3.28
C VAL A 45 -12.46 -20.69 -3.72
N LEU A 46 -13.25 -20.21 -4.69
CA LEU A 46 -14.40 -20.94 -5.22
C LEU A 46 -14.58 -20.62 -6.71
N LYS A 47 -14.92 -21.63 -7.52
CA LYS A 47 -15.26 -21.45 -8.93
C LYS A 47 -16.78 -21.26 -9.09
N VAL A 48 -17.21 -20.11 -9.60
CA VAL A 48 -18.62 -19.78 -9.88
C VAL A 48 -18.70 -19.11 -11.25
N GLY A 49 -19.60 -19.60 -12.11
CA GLY A 49 -19.78 -19.04 -13.46
C GLY A 49 -18.50 -19.06 -14.30
N GLY A 50 -17.72 -20.14 -14.22
CA GLY A 50 -16.45 -20.28 -14.95
C GLY A 50 -15.26 -19.49 -14.38
N ARG A 51 -15.47 -18.62 -13.38
CA ARG A 51 -14.43 -17.77 -12.79
C ARG A 51 -14.00 -18.25 -11.41
N LEU A 52 -12.70 -18.16 -11.12
CA LEU A 52 -12.15 -18.37 -9.78
C LEU A 52 -12.27 -17.09 -8.95
N TRP A 53 -12.91 -17.21 -7.79
CA TRP A 53 -13.12 -16.12 -6.84
C TRP A 53 -12.31 -16.36 -5.58
N GLY A 54 -11.52 -15.36 -5.16
CA GLY A 54 -10.97 -15.33 -3.79
C GLY A 54 -11.98 -14.83 -2.77
N LYS A 55 -11.65 -14.96 -1.48
CA LYS A 55 -12.52 -14.59 -0.34
C LYS A 55 -13.83 -15.40 -0.34
N ALA A 56 -13.78 -16.67 -0.75
CA ALA A 56 -14.98 -17.48 -1.02
C ALA A 56 -15.98 -17.53 0.14
N LEU A 57 -15.54 -17.87 1.36
CA LEU A 57 -16.42 -17.90 2.53
C LEU A 57 -17.14 -16.57 2.79
N LEU A 58 -16.42 -15.43 2.68
CA LEU A 58 -17.01 -14.10 2.86
C LEU A 58 -18.05 -13.79 1.78
N ARG A 59 -17.80 -14.20 0.53
CA ARG A 59 -18.75 -14.01 -0.58
C ARG A 59 -20.00 -14.85 -0.39
N LEU A 60 -19.85 -16.13 -0.02
CA LEU A 60 -20.98 -17.01 0.26
C LEU A 60 -21.84 -16.49 1.42
N TRP A 61 -21.20 -15.98 2.47
CA TRP A 61 -21.92 -15.35 3.58
C TRP A 61 -22.68 -14.10 3.11
N LEU A 62 -22.04 -13.17 2.39
CA LEU A 62 -22.70 -11.98 1.86
C LEU A 62 -23.89 -12.31 0.94
N ASP A 63 -23.75 -13.33 0.08
CA ASP A 63 -24.82 -13.78 -0.82
C ASP A 63 -25.99 -14.36 -0.01
N ARG A 64 -25.71 -15.15 1.03
CA ARG A 64 -26.72 -15.68 1.96
C ARG A 64 -27.48 -14.58 2.69
N GLU A 65 -26.79 -13.49 3.05
CA GLU A 65 -27.41 -12.31 3.68
C GLU A 65 -28.10 -11.37 2.66
N GLY A 66 -28.28 -11.80 1.40
CA GLY A 66 -29.00 -11.06 0.37
C GLY A 66 -28.18 -9.99 -0.37
N LEU A 67 -26.88 -9.86 -0.08
CA LEU A 67 -25.99 -8.87 -0.68
C LEU A 67 -25.29 -9.40 -1.93
N LYS A 68 -26.04 -10.03 -2.83
CA LYS A 68 -25.52 -10.74 -4.01
C LYS A 68 -24.63 -9.87 -4.90
N GLU A 69 -25.02 -8.62 -5.15
CA GLU A 69 -24.25 -7.69 -5.99
C GLU A 69 -22.88 -7.37 -5.38
N VAL A 70 -22.81 -7.23 -4.05
CA VAL A 70 -21.56 -7.00 -3.31
C VAL A 70 -20.73 -8.28 -3.26
N ALA A 71 -21.37 -9.41 -2.95
CA ALA A 71 -20.76 -10.72 -2.86
C ALA A 71 -20.02 -11.12 -4.13
N TRP A 72 -20.54 -10.78 -5.30
CA TRP A 72 -19.99 -11.16 -6.60
C TRP A 72 -19.42 -9.98 -7.39
N ARG A 73 -19.17 -8.85 -6.71
CA ARG A 73 -18.47 -7.72 -7.31
C ARG A 73 -17.04 -8.10 -7.71
N ARG A 74 -16.64 -7.71 -8.93
CA ARG A 74 -15.26 -7.84 -9.41
C ARG A 74 -14.33 -6.96 -8.56
N LYS A 75 -13.07 -7.40 -8.43
CA LYS A 75 -12.01 -6.58 -7.83
C LYS A 75 -11.59 -5.53 -8.87
N ASP A 76 -11.80 -4.26 -8.54
CA ASP A 76 -11.13 -3.16 -9.22
C ASP A 76 -9.90 -2.73 -8.41
N PRO A 77 -8.83 -2.28 -9.07
CA PRO A 77 -7.71 -1.65 -8.38
C PRO A 77 -8.18 -0.42 -7.60
N ILE A 78 -7.60 -0.21 -6.41
CA ILE A 78 -8.07 0.86 -5.50
C ILE A 78 -7.84 2.25 -6.11
N GLU A 79 -6.79 2.41 -6.90
CA GLU A 79 -6.43 3.62 -7.59
C GLU A 79 -7.44 4.02 -8.67
N SER A 80 -8.06 3.04 -9.31
CA SER A 80 -9.15 3.24 -10.25
C SER A 80 -10.45 3.51 -9.50
N GLY A 81 -10.80 2.65 -8.53
CA GLY A 81 -12.04 2.76 -7.77
C GLY A 81 -12.15 4.03 -6.90
N SER A 82 -11.02 4.61 -6.48
CA SER A 82 -10.97 5.87 -5.73
C SER A 82 -10.74 7.11 -6.61
N GLY A 83 -10.45 6.93 -7.91
CA GLY A 83 -10.03 8.01 -8.79
C GLY A 83 -8.63 8.58 -8.50
N SER A 84 -7.84 7.97 -7.60
CA SER A 84 -6.50 8.48 -7.27
C SER A 84 -5.48 8.33 -8.39
N ALA A 85 -5.76 7.50 -9.41
CA ALA A 85 -5.00 7.49 -10.65
C ALA A 85 -5.03 8.87 -11.36
N ALA A 86 -6.20 9.50 -11.46
CA ALA A 86 -6.35 10.83 -12.06
C ALA A 86 -5.60 11.90 -11.23
N LEU A 87 -5.66 11.79 -9.91
CA LEU A 87 -4.91 12.68 -9.01
C LEU A 87 -3.39 12.54 -9.20
N SER A 88 -2.91 11.30 -9.37
CA SER A 88 -1.49 11.02 -9.62
C SER A 88 -1.02 11.64 -10.93
N LEU A 89 -1.82 11.55 -12.00
CA LEU A 89 -1.53 12.20 -13.29
C LEU A 89 -1.55 13.73 -13.17
N ALA A 90 -2.49 14.29 -12.41
CA ALA A 90 -2.57 15.74 -12.16
C ALA A 90 -1.38 16.26 -11.34
N TRP A 91 -0.74 15.43 -10.52
CA TRP A 91 0.52 15.77 -9.86
C TRP A 91 1.70 15.64 -10.80
N ALA A 92 1.74 14.58 -11.61
CA ALA A 92 2.81 14.35 -12.58
C ALA A 92 2.91 15.48 -13.62
N SER A 93 1.77 16.02 -14.09
CA SER A 93 1.72 17.12 -15.06
C SER A 93 2.24 18.46 -14.52
N LYS A 94 2.31 18.61 -13.19
CA LYS A 94 2.85 19.81 -12.52
C LYS A 94 4.35 19.77 -12.32
N VAL A 95 5.01 18.70 -12.74
CA VAL A 95 6.44 18.51 -12.54
C VAL A 95 7.18 18.71 -13.86
N SER A 96 8.18 19.58 -13.87
CA SER A 96 9.08 19.82 -15.00
C SER A 96 10.25 18.84 -15.03
N SER A 97 10.95 18.75 -16.15
CA SER A 97 12.10 17.83 -16.28
C SER A 97 13.29 18.31 -15.47
N GLU A 98 13.43 19.62 -15.29
CA GLU A 98 14.42 20.25 -14.41
C GLU A 98 14.16 19.87 -12.95
N GLU A 99 12.91 19.91 -12.50
CA GLU A 99 12.53 19.49 -11.15
C GLU A 99 12.82 18.00 -10.90
N VAL A 100 12.69 17.15 -11.92
CA VAL A 100 13.12 15.75 -11.84
C VAL A 100 14.65 15.66 -11.70
N ALA A 101 15.39 16.41 -12.53
CA ALA A 101 16.85 16.41 -12.50
C ALA A 101 17.41 16.90 -11.16
N GLU A 102 16.77 17.89 -10.52
CA GLU A 102 17.12 18.34 -9.16
C GLU A 102 17.04 17.19 -8.15
N VAL A 103 15.94 16.43 -8.16
CA VAL A 103 15.74 15.30 -7.25
C VAL A 103 16.75 14.17 -7.50
N VAL A 104 17.11 13.93 -8.76
CA VAL A 104 18.16 12.96 -9.12
C VAL A 104 19.53 13.41 -8.62
N LYS A 105 19.85 14.72 -8.71
CA LYS A 105 21.09 15.29 -8.16
C LYS A 105 21.17 15.17 -6.64
N GLU A 106 20.03 15.17 -5.94
CA GLU A 106 19.94 14.86 -4.51
C GLU A 106 20.19 13.36 -4.19
N GLY A 107 20.33 12.51 -5.19
CA GLY A 107 20.57 11.08 -5.05
C GLY A 107 19.31 10.22 -4.95
N LEU A 108 18.12 10.80 -5.16
CA LEU A 108 16.86 10.06 -5.13
C LEU A 108 16.49 9.54 -6.53
N LYS A 109 16.06 8.28 -6.61
CA LYS A 109 15.63 7.59 -7.83
C LYS A 109 14.11 7.38 -7.84
N LEU A 110 13.35 8.44 -7.56
CA LEU A 110 11.89 8.36 -7.46
C LEU A 110 11.28 7.85 -8.78
N PRO A 111 10.34 6.88 -8.74
CA PRO A 111 9.95 6.12 -9.93
C PRO A 111 9.02 6.88 -10.89
N SER A 112 8.50 8.04 -10.48
CA SER A 112 7.62 8.83 -11.35
C SER A 112 7.57 10.32 -10.98
N ARG A 113 7.04 11.14 -11.90
CA ARG A 113 6.80 12.58 -11.68
C ARG A 113 5.83 12.84 -10.53
N SER A 114 4.84 11.97 -10.30
CA SER A 114 3.94 12.12 -9.14
C SER A 114 4.67 11.94 -7.81
N HIS A 115 5.64 11.03 -7.74
CA HIS A 115 6.52 10.91 -6.57
C HIS A 115 7.39 12.17 -6.38
N VAL A 116 7.94 12.73 -7.46
CA VAL A 116 8.70 13.99 -7.42
C VAL A 116 7.83 15.14 -6.90
N TYR A 117 6.59 15.25 -7.37
CA TYR A 117 5.64 16.24 -6.88
C TYR A 117 5.43 16.13 -5.36
N LEU A 118 5.14 14.92 -4.87
CA LEU A 118 4.93 14.68 -3.44
C LEU A 118 6.19 14.94 -2.62
N TYR A 119 7.37 14.55 -3.11
CA TYR A 119 8.65 14.82 -2.47
C TYR A 119 8.93 16.32 -2.34
N ARG A 120 8.67 17.12 -3.39
CA ARG A 120 8.82 18.58 -3.32
C ARG A 120 7.89 19.20 -2.27
N ARG A 121 6.65 18.70 -2.14
CA ARG A 121 5.73 19.14 -1.07
C ARG A 121 6.22 18.73 0.30
N TYR A 122 6.71 17.50 0.45
CA TYR A 122 7.34 17.01 1.66
C TYR A 122 8.51 17.91 2.10
N ARG A 123 9.40 18.30 1.16
CA ARG A 123 10.48 19.26 1.42
C ARG A 123 9.97 20.65 1.82
N LYS A 124 8.93 21.16 1.17
CA LYS A 124 8.32 22.46 1.50
C LYS A 124 7.73 22.50 2.91
N LEU A 125 7.36 21.35 3.47
CA LEU A 125 6.94 21.21 4.87
C LEU A 125 8.13 21.15 5.85
N GLY A 126 9.36 21.38 5.40
CA GLY A 126 10.58 21.28 6.21
C GLY A 126 11.04 19.86 6.50
N LEU A 127 10.40 18.86 5.89
CA LEU A 127 10.70 17.46 6.13
C LEU A 127 11.87 17.00 5.23
N ARG A 128 12.66 16.06 5.72
CA ARG A 128 13.83 15.49 5.04
C ARG A 128 13.78 13.98 5.05
N VAL A 129 14.36 13.35 4.03
CA VAL A 129 14.52 11.90 4.02
C VAL A 129 15.24 11.49 5.32
N PRO A 130 14.65 10.61 6.14
CA PRO A 130 15.31 10.11 7.34
C PRO A 130 16.57 9.34 6.92
N LYS A 131 17.65 9.46 7.71
CA LYS A 131 18.87 8.69 7.46
C LYS A 131 18.80 7.37 8.22
N PRO A 132 19.25 6.25 7.62
CA PRO A 132 19.41 4.99 8.35
C PRO A 132 20.47 5.12 9.44
N SER A 133 20.23 4.48 10.57
CA SER A 133 21.26 4.15 11.55
C SER A 133 22.27 3.14 10.98
N PRO A 134 23.45 2.93 11.59
CA PRO A 134 24.44 1.97 11.11
C PRO A 134 23.93 0.52 10.98
N SER A 135 22.88 0.15 11.73
CA SER A 135 22.23 -1.16 11.69
C SER A 135 21.11 -1.28 10.65
N GLU A 136 20.68 -0.16 10.05
CA GLU A 136 19.58 -0.14 9.10
C GLU A 136 20.07 -0.11 7.66
N ARG A 137 19.37 -0.83 6.79
CA ARG A 137 19.67 -0.81 5.35
C ARG A 137 19.01 0.40 4.69
N PRO A 138 19.73 1.16 3.84
CA PRO A 138 19.12 2.25 3.08
C PRO A 138 18.21 1.73 1.98
N CYS A 139 17.12 2.44 1.71
CA CYS A 139 16.23 2.20 0.59
C CYS A 139 16.95 2.53 -0.74
N PRO A 140 16.99 1.62 -1.72
CA PRO A 140 17.64 1.87 -3.01
C PRO A 140 17.05 3.03 -3.84
N ILE A 141 15.82 3.45 -3.52
CA ILE A 141 15.10 4.51 -4.22
C ILE A 141 15.33 5.88 -3.58
N CYS A 142 15.15 6.00 -2.28
CA CYS A 142 15.13 7.31 -1.61
C CYS A 142 16.16 7.45 -0.49
N GLY A 143 16.90 6.41 -0.14
CA GLY A 143 17.89 6.43 0.94
C GLY A 143 17.34 6.36 2.36
N ALA A 144 16.01 6.38 2.54
CA ALA A 144 15.37 6.20 3.85
C ALA A 144 15.66 4.80 4.46
N PRO A 145 15.59 4.61 5.78
CA PRO A 145 15.74 3.29 6.38
C PRO A 145 14.66 2.32 5.88
N LEU A 146 15.08 1.09 5.54
CA LEU A 146 14.17 -0.01 5.29
C LEU A 146 13.71 -0.62 6.60
N GLU A 147 12.40 -0.75 6.77
CA GLU A 147 11.79 -1.51 7.84
C GLU A 147 11.48 -2.91 7.30
N ALA A 148 12.26 -3.89 7.78
CA ALA A 148 12.39 -5.21 7.16
C ALA A 148 12.81 -5.12 5.68
N SER A 149 11.85 -5.29 4.77
CA SER A 149 12.01 -5.22 3.31
C SER A 149 11.27 -4.05 2.67
N SER A 150 10.61 -3.19 3.45
CA SER A 150 9.75 -2.13 2.93
C SER A 150 10.23 -0.73 3.33
N CYS A 151 10.09 0.24 2.43
CA CYS A 151 10.38 1.64 2.68
C CYS A 151 9.10 2.40 3.00
N ARG A 152 9.05 3.00 4.19
CA ARG A 152 7.89 3.79 4.64
C ARG A 152 7.75 5.14 3.95
N LEU A 153 8.81 5.65 3.32
CA LEU A 153 8.80 6.95 2.66
C LEU A 153 8.30 6.87 1.22
N CYS A 154 8.90 5.98 0.40
CA CYS A 154 8.59 5.89 -1.03
C CYS A 154 7.78 4.65 -1.41
N GLY A 155 7.45 3.76 -0.46
CA GLY A 155 6.66 2.55 -0.71
C GLY A 155 7.42 1.43 -1.45
N ALA A 156 8.73 1.57 -1.65
CA ALA A 156 9.54 0.51 -2.26
C ALA A 156 9.60 -0.74 -1.36
N TYR A 157 9.57 -1.92 -1.97
CA TYR A 157 9.71 -3.22 -1.31
C TYR A 157 10.79 -4.03 -2.02
N VAL A 158 11.66 -4.67 -1.25
CA VAL A 158 12.70 -5.58 -1.76
C VAL A 158 12.31 -7.01 -1.42
N ASP A 159 12.08 -7.86 -2.41
CA ASP A 159 11.71 -9.26 -2.16
C ASP A 159 12.90 -10.12 -1.70
N GLU A 160 12.62 -11.40 -1.43
CA GLU A 160 13.61 -12.34 -0.91
C GLU A 160 14.75 -12.59 -1.91
N GLU A 161 14.49 -12.43 -3.22
CA GLU A 161 15.48 -12.51 -4.29
C GLU A 161 16.24 -11.19 -4.50
N GLY A 162 15.98 -10.16 -3.70
CA GLY A 162 16.62 -8.85 -3.79
C GLY A 162 16.07 -7.96 -4.91
N ARG A 163 14.96 -8.34 -5.55
CA ARG A 163 14.33 -7.53 -6.60
C ARG A 163 13.56 -6.37 -5.98
N LEU A 164 13.68 -5.21 -6.63
CA LEU A 164 13.08 -3.97 -6.19
C LEU A 164 11.71 -3.76 -6.83
N HIS A 165 10.69 -3.63 -5.98
CA HIS A 165 9.31 -3.34 -6.37
C HIS A 165 8.94 -1.97 -5.85
N VAL A 166 8.38 -1.12 -6.69
CA VAL A 166 7.81 0.15 -6.25
C VAL A 166 6.69 0.52 -7.21
N TYR A 167 5.60 1.05 -6.66
CA TYR A 167 4.54 1.58 -7.51
C TYR A 167 5.10 2.75 -8.32
N ASN A 168 4.96 2.68 -9.64
CA ASN A 168 5.43 3.71 -10.56
C ASN A 168 4.31 4.62 -11.06
N GLY A 169 3.06 4.43 -10.61
CA GLY A 169 1.93 5.19 -11.15
C GLY A 169 1.50 4.72 -12.54
N PRO A 170 0.32 5.15 -13.02
CA PRO A 170 0.08 5.30 -14.45
C PRO A 170 0.94 6.41 -15.05
#